data_AF-A0A3B5MF16-F1
#
_entry.id   AF-A0A3B5MF16-F1
#
_cell.length_a   1.000
_cell.length_b   1.000
_cell.length_c   1.000
_cell.angle_alpha   90.00
_cell.angle_beta   90.00
_cell.angle_gamma   90.00
#
_symmetry.space_group_name_H-M   'P 1'
#
loop_
_entity.id
_entity.type
_entity.pdbx_description
1 polymer ?
#
loop_
_entity_poly.entity_id
_entity_poly.type
_entity_poly.pdbx_seq_one_letter_code
_entity_poly.pdbx_strand_id
1 'polypeptide(L)'
;ITKKIITSNISTPNRKKCYSCDEENCMKTLKCAGDENYCIDIKVGVSFMMKGCASKSVCSDHFSSVMSQLTSQHPGAKISCCRGNYCNGASSTISPGSKSSLSNIL
;
A
#
# COMPACT_ATOMS: atom_id res chain seq x y z
N ILE A 1 30.05 -8.26 31.90
CA ILE A 1 29.82 -8.57 30.47
C ILE A 1 28.72 -7.64 30.00
N THR A 2 29.09 -6.53 29.35
CA THR A 2 28.13 -5.51 28.91
C THR A 2 28.25 -5.38 27.41
N LYS A 3 27.10 -5.13 26.75
CA LYS A 3 26.82 -5.06 25.29
C LYS A 3 26.18 -6.36 24.81
N LYS A 4 24.92 -6.35 24.39
CA LYS A 4 24.46 -5.57 23.23
C LYS A 4 22.95 -5.29 23.35
N ILE A 5 22.58 -4.09 23.78
CA ILE A 5 21.24 -3.59 23.49
C ILE A 5 21.29 -3.17 22.02
N ILE A 6 21.02 -4.09 21.10
CA ILE A 6 20.56 -3.70 19.77
C ILE A 6 19.09 -3.39 19.94
N THR A 7 18.74 -2.11 20.13
CA THR A 7 17.39 -1.61 19.89
C THR A 7 17.11 -1.57 18.39
N SER A 8 17.27 -2.71 17.73
CA SER A 8 16.60 -2.95 16.48
C SER A 8 15.19 -3.35 16.90
N ASN A 9 14.22 -2.48 16.67
CA ASN A 9 12.80 -2.76 16.83
C ASN A 9 12.40 -3.81 15.76
N ILE A 10 13.01 -5.00 15.84
CA ILE A 10 12.76 -6.12 14.94
C ILE A 10 11.44 -6.68 15.42
N SER A 11 10.36 -6.09 14.92
CA SER A 11 9.06 -6.70 15.00
C SER A 11 9.20 -8.11 14.41
N THR A 12 8.69 -9.11 15.13
CA THR A 12 8.75 -10.50 14.69
C THR A 12 7.99 -10.60 13.36
N PRO A 13 8.57 -11.19 12.29
CA PRO A 13 7.84 -11.44 11.06
C PRO A 13 6.52 -12.13 11.36
N ASN A 14 5.44 -11.60 10.82
CA ASN A 14 4.13 -12.21 10.93
C ASN A 14 3.84 -13.06 9.67
N ARG A 15 2.65 -13.63 9.57
CA ARG A 15 2.27 -14.49 8.43
C ARG A 15 1.81 -13.71 7.20
N LYS A 16 1.73 -12.38 7.28
CA LYS A 16 1.26 -11.50 6.21
C LYS A 16 2.38 -11.23 5.20
N LYS A 17 2.02 -11.23 3.93
CA LYS A 17 2.92 -10.89 2.81
C LYS A 17 2.26 -9.87 1.91
N CYS A 18 3.03 -8.91 1.42
CA CYS A 18 2.58 -7.84 0.53
C CYS A 18 3.61 -7.63 -0.59
N TYR A 19 3.27 -6.82 -1.58
CA TYR A 19 4.26 -6.27 -2.50
C TYR A 19 4.82 -4.94 -1.99
N SER A 20 6.04 -4.62 -2.40
CA SER A 20 6.72 -3.35 -2.18
C SER A 20 7.35 -2.84 -3.47
N CYS A 21 7.62 -1.54 -3.52
CA CYS A 21 8.39 -0.93 -4.60
C CYS A 21 9.88 -0.85 -4.24
N ASP A 22 10.73 -1.21 -5.19
CA ASP A 22 12.18 -1.04 -5.15
C ASP A 22 12.59 -0.39 -6.45
N GLU A 23 13.06 0.87 -6.39
CA GLU A 23 13.27 1.74 -7.54
C GLU A 23 12.04 1.74 -8.46
N GLU A 24 12.09 1.03 -9.58
CA GLU A 24 11.00 0.91 -10.56
C GLU A 24 10.14 -0.36 -10.37
N ASN A 25 10.63 -1.37 -9.65
CA ASN A 25 9.94 -2.65 -9.49
C ASN A 25 8.99 -2.64 -8.28
N CYS A 26 7.70 -2.49 -8.56
CA CYS A 26 6.62 -2.53 -7.56
C CYS A 26 6.02 -3.92 -7.28
N MET A 27 6.70 -4.99 -7.69
CA MET A 27 6.26 -6.38 -7.49
C MET A 27 7.21 -7.17 -6.58
N LYS A 28 8.11 -6.49 -5.86
CA LYS A 28 9.00 -7.14 -4.90
C LYS A 28 8.18 -7.69 -3.73
N THR A 29 8.40 -8.94 -3.35
CA THR A 29 7.68 -9.55 -2.23
C THR A 29 8.25 -9.05 -0.90
N LEU A 30 7.36 -8.63 0.01
CA LEU A 30 7.68 -8.16 1.35
C LEU A 30 6.99 -9.08 2.39
N LYS A 31 7.77 -9.55 3.37
CA LYS A 31 7.24 -10.22 4.57
C LYS A 31 6.95 -9.14 5.61
N CYS A 32 5.71 -9.06 6.06
CA CYS A 32 5.31 -8.08 7.07
C CYS A 32 5.69 -8.55 8.48
N ALA A 33 5.67 -7.63 9.45
CA ALA A 33 6.08 -7.91 10.81
C ALA A 33 5.14 -7.28 11.84
N GLY A 34 5.16 -7.81 13.06
CA GLY A 34 4.35 -7.28 14.16
C GLY A 34 2.86 -7.20 13.82
N ASP A 35 2.26 -6.02 14.00
CA ASP A 35 0.84 -5.74 13.81
C ASP A 35 0.45 -5.35 12.37
N GLU A 36 1.41 -5.41 11.44
CA GLU A 36 1.20 -5.10 10.03
C GLU A 36 0.40 -6.21 9.32
N ASN A 37 -0.91 -6.19 9.50
CA ASN A 37 -1.83 -7.20 9.00
C ASN A 37 -2.52 -6.81 7.68
N TYR A 38 -2.17 -5.66 7.11
CA TYR A 38 -2.72 -5.11 5.88
C TYR A 38 -1.62 -4.87 4.85
N CYS A 39 -1.99 -4.89 3.57
CA CYS A 39 -1.14 -4.31 2.54
C CYS A 39 -1.64 -2.91 2.22
N ILE A 40 -0.71 -2.02 1.92
CA ILE A 40 -0.98 -0.64 1.51
C ILE A 40 -0.47 -0.39 0.08
N ASP A 41 -1.19 0.47 -0.64
CA ASP A 41 -0.82 1.03 -1.93
C ASP A 41 -1.15 2.53 -1.93
N ILE A 42 -0.15 3.36 -2.17
CA ILE A 42 -0.21 4.82 -2.21
C ILE A 42 0.18 5.28 -3.62
N LYS A 43 -0.66 6.08 -4.25
CA LYS A 43 -0.42 6.68 -5.57
C LYS A 43 -0.52 8.18 -5.46
N VAL A 44 0.52 8.91 -5.87
CA VAL A 44 0.54 10.38 -5.90
C VAL A 44 0.70 10.82 -7.36
N GLY A 45 -0.32 11.49 -7.88
CA GLY A 45 -0.36 11.85 -9.30
C GLY A 45 -0.29 10.62 -10.22
N VAL A 46 0.52 10.73 -11.29
CA VAL A 46 0.70 9.67 -12.31
C VAL A 46 2.00 8.89 -12.17
N SER A 47 3.01 9.44 -11.50
CA SER A 47 4.38 8.95 -11.54
C SER A 47 4.87 8.30 -10.25
N PHE A 48 4.24 8.61 -9.11
CA PHE A 48 4.74 8.14 -7.82
C PHE A 48 3.81 7.09 -7.22
N MET A 49 4.35 5.90 -6.96
CA MET A 49 3.63 4.80 -6.33
C MET A 49 4.50 4.16 -5.23
N MET A 50 3.89 3.88 -4.08
CA MET A 50 4.50 3.14 -2.99
C MET A 50 3.60 1.99 -2.57
N LYS A 51 4.20 0.86 -2.22
CA LYS A 51 3.51 -0.34 -1.72
C LYS A 51 4.22 -0.87 -0.48
N GLY A 52 3.48 -1.50 0.43
CA GLY A 52 4.08 -2.12 1.59
C GLY A 52 3.11 -2.80 2.54
N CYS A 53 3.57 -2.96 3.77
CA CYS A 53 2.81 -3.49 4.90
C CYS A 53 2.28 -2.34 5.75
N ALA A 54 1.12 -2.54 6.39
CA ALA A 54 0.50 -1.52 7.23
C ALA A 54 -0.27 -2.13 8.40
N SER A 55 -0.28 -1.42 9.52
CA SER A 55 -1.11 -1.74 10.68
C SER A 55 -2.56 -1.30 10.49
N LYS A 56 -3.44 -1.69 11.42
CA LYS A 56 -4.86 -1.29 11.40
C LYS A 56 -5.03 0.22 11.54
N SER A 57 -4.18 0.91 12.31
CA SER A 57 -4.29 2.35 12.54
C SER A 57 -4.02 3.15 11.26
N VAL A 58 -3.01 2.74 10.49
CA VAL A 58 -2.70 3.33 9.17
C VAL A 58 -3.82 3.06 8.17
N CYS A 59 -4.38 1.85 8.17
CA CYS A 59 -5.48 1.47 7.27
C CYS A 59 -6.88 1.82 7.81
N SER A 60 -6.98 2.75 8.77
CA SER A 60 -8.27 3.19 9.30
C SER A 60 -8.88 4.28 8.42
N ASP A 61 -10.21 4.34 8.37
CA ASP A 61 -10.95 5.36 7.62
C ASP A 61 -10.59 6.78 8.08
N HIS A 62 -10.30 6.94 9.37
CA HIS A 62 -9.85 8.22 9.94
C HIS A 62 -8.51 8.67 9.33
N PHE A 63 -7.52 7.78 9.26
CA PHE A 63 -6.22 8.11 8.65
C PHE A 63 -6.36 8.40 7.16
N SER A 64 -7.16 7.60 6.44
CA SER A 64 -7.44 7.84 5.02
C SER A 64 -8.13 9.18 4.77
N SER A 65 -9.11 9.55 5.61
CA SER A 65 -9.81 10.83 5.55
C SER A 65 -8.87 12.03 5.79
N VAL A 66 -8.04 11.97 6.83
CA VAL A 66 -7.06 13.02 7.13
C VAL A 66 -6.07 13.18 5.97
N MET A 67 -5.53 12.07 5.46
CA MET A 67 -4.60 12.13 4.33
C MET A 67 -5.27 12.60 3.04
N SER A 68 -6.54 12.26 2.80
CA SER A 68 -7.27 12.75 1.63
C SER A 68 -7.47 14.27 1.68
N GLN A 69 -7.70 14.85 2.87
CA GLN A 69 -7.78 16.30 3.05
C GLN A 69 -6.44 16.99 2.81
N LEU A 70 -5.34 16.42 3.33
CA LEU A 70 -3.99 16.96 3.14
C LEU A 70 -3.50 16.84 1.68
N THR A 71 -4.01 15.84 0.96
CA THR A 71 -3.62 15.57 -0.42
C THR A 71 -4.68 16.02 -1.42
N SER A 72 -5.61 16.88 -0.99
CA SER A 72 -6.59 17.53 -1.89
C SER A 72 -5.94 18.56 -2.83
N GLN A 73 -4.71 19.00 -2.53
CA GLN A 73 -3.90 19.84 -3.41
C GLN A 73 -3.19 18.99 -4.47
N HIS A 74 -3.15 19.50 -5.71
CA HIS A 74 -2.53 18.80 -6.83
C HIS A 74 -1.01 18.69 -6.63
N PRO A 75 -0.41 17.51 -6.91
CA PRO A 75 -1.04 16.26 -7.36
C PRO A 75 -1.67 15.47 -6.19
N GLY A 76 -2.95 15.10 -6.31
CA GLY A 76 -3.65 14.41 -5.22
C GLY A 76 -3.15 12.99 -4.98
N ALA A 77 -3.28 12.52 -3.73
CA ALA A 77 -2.86 11.18 -3.33
C ALA A 77 -4.05 10.25 -3.12
N LYS A 78 -3.92 9.02 -3.60
CA LYS A 78 -4.87 7.93 -3.36
C LYS A 78 -4.20 6.89 -2.48
N ILE A 79 -4.79 6.61 -1.33
CA ILE A 79 -4.32 5.59 -0.38
C ILE A 79 -5.35 4.47 -0.36
N SER A 80 -4.89 3.23 -0.49
CA SER A 80 -5.75 2.05 -0.39
C SER A 80 -5.10 0.98 0.48
N CYS A 81 -5.94 0.24 1.20
CA CYS A 81 -5.54 -0.86 2.05
C CYS A 81 -6.37 -2.10 1.76
N CYS A 82 -5.77 -3.28 1.90
CA CYS A 82 -6.45 -4.55 1.67
C CYS A 82 -5.98 -5.67 2.62
N ARG A 83 -6.87 -6.65 2.81
CA ARG A 83 -6.61 -7.88 3.59
C ARG A 83 -6.45 -9.06 2.63
N GLY A 84 -5.63 -10.04 3.01
CA GLY A 84 -5.15 -11.09 2.12
C GLY A 84 -3.68 -10.88 1.70
N ASN A 85 -2.97 -11.96 1.42
CA ASN A 85 -1.57 -11.88 0.99
C ASN A 85 -1.49 -11.30 -0.41
N TYR A 86 -0.51 -10.42 -0.65
CA TYR A 86 -0.22 -9.85 -1.96
C TYR A 86 -1.38 -9.11 -2.63
N CYS A 87 -2.41 -8.72 -1.86
CA CYS A 87 -3.62 -8.08 -2.37
C CYS A 87 -3.36 -6.70 -2.99
N ASN A 88 -2.21 -6.08 -2.70
CA ASN A 88 -1.73 -4.86 -3.34
C ASN A 88 -0.99 -5.14 -4.67
N GLY A 89 -1.17 -6.32 -5.29
CA GLY A 89 -0.55 -6.69 -6.56
C GLY A 89 -1.32 -6.27 -7.81
N ALA A 90 -2.59 -5.88 -7.66
CA ALA A 90 -3.35 -5.30 -8.77
C ALA A 90 -2.76 -3.93 -9.11
N SER A 91 -1.82 -3.92 -10.06
CA SER A 91 -1.44 -2.69 -10.73
C SER A 91 -2.69 -2.21 -11.46
N SER A 92 -3.17 -1.00 -11.12
CA SER A 92 -4.02 -0.27 -12.05
C SER A 92 -3.11 0.12 -13.20
N THR A 93 -2.80 -0.82 -14.10
CA THR A 93 -2.27 -0.45 -15.40
C THR A 93 -3.31 0.50 -15.98
N ILE A 94 -2.94 1.76 -16.21
CA ILE A 94 -3.62 2.54 -17.23
C ILE A 94 -3.23 1.84 -18.53
N SER A 95 -3.91 0.74 -18.83
CA SER A 95 -3.97 0.24 -20.19
C SER A 95 -4.70 1.33 -20.98
N PRO A 96 -4.20 1.79 -22.13
CA PRO A 96 -4.95 2.66 -23.04
C PRO A 96 -6.24 2.04 -23.62
N GLY A 97 -6.86 1.07 -22.93
CA GLY A 97 -7.87 0.18 -23.47
C GLY A 97 -8.89 -0.26 -22.42
N SER A 98 -9.30 0.60 -21.49
CA SER A 98 -10.58 0.42 -20.79
C SER A 98 -11.69 1.06 -21.62
N LYS A 99 -12.10 0.41 -22.72
CA LYS A 99 -13.42 0.71 -23.28
C LYS A 99 -14.42 0.32 -22.21
N SER A 100 -15.03 1.33 -21.60
CA SER A 100 -16.26 1.22 -20.84
C SER A 100 -17.18 0.25 -21.55
N SER A 101 -17.48 -0.90 -20.94
CA SER A 101 -18.66 -1.68 -21.32
C SER A 101 -19.88 -0.89 -20.85
N LEU A 102 -20.27 0.11 -21.64
CA LEU A 102 -21.67 0.45 -21.79
C LEU A 102 -22.25 -0.65 -22.69
N SER A 103 -22.82 -1.68 -22.09
CA SER A 103 -23.86 -2.47 -22.75
C SER A 103 -25.21 -1.96 -22.27
N ASN A 104 -25.64 -0.92 -22.99
CA ASN A 104 -26.99 -0.62 -23.45
C ASN A 104 -28.18 -1.05 -22.57
N ILE A 105 -28.85 -0.02 -22.08
CA ILE A 105 -30.31 0.06 -22.06
C ILE A 105 -30.83 -0.23 -23.48
N LEU A 106 -31.63 -1.28 -23.62
CA LEU A 106 -32.86 -1.27 -24.43
C LEU A 106 -33.90 -2.17 -23.74
#